data_AF-M4QEI5-F1
#
_entry.id   AF-M4QEI5-F1
#
_cell.length_a   1.000
_cell.length_b   1.000
_cell.length_c   1.000
_cell.angle_alpha   90.00
_cell.angle_beta   90.00
_cell.angle_gamma   90.00
#
_symmetry.space_group_name_H-M   'P 1'
#
loop_
_entity.id
_entity.type
_entity.pdbx_description
1 polymer ?
#
loop_
_entity_poly.entity_id
_entity_poly.type
_entity_poly.pdbx_seq_one_letter_code
_entity_poly.pdbx_strand_id
1 'polypeptide(L)' 'AKRIMPFNAVHVDGTAQMEINFRHGDALSLADQILVFKRTMREAALKHNVAATFMAKPMTGEPGSAM' A
#
# COMPACT_ATOMS: atom_id res chain seq x y z
N ALA A 1 -3.13 -18.96 -5.60
CA ALA A 1 -2.61 -17.78 -4.86
C ALA A 1 -3.79 -16.99 -4.28
N LYS A 2 -3.67 -16.43 -3.06
CA LYS A 2 -4.72 -15.57 -2.48
C LYS A 2 -4.89 -14.34 -3.38
N ARG A 3 -6.13 -14.04 -3.81
CA ARG A 3 -6.43 -12.90 -4.68
C ARG A 3 -6.40 -11.61 -3.87
N ILE A 4 -5.60 -10.63 -4.28
CA ILE A 4 -5.62 -9.28 -3.71
C ILE A 4 -6.74 -8.50 -4.40
N MET A 5 -7.69 -7.95 -3.64
CA MET A 5 -8.84 -7.21 -4.20
C MET A 5 -9.00 -5.83 -3.55
N PRO A 6 -8.11 -4.85 -3.84
CA PRO A 6 -8.38 -3.47 -3.48
C PRO A 6 -9.60 -2.97 -4.28
N PHE A 7 -10.41 -2.10 -3.69
CA PHE A 7 -11.61 -1.57 -4.36
C PHE A 7 -11.47 -0.12 -4.82
N ASN A 8 -10.50 0.62 -4.28
CA ASN A 8 -10.18 1.96 -4.74
C ASN A 8 -8.66 2.22 -4.64
N ALA A 9 -8.22 3.27 -5.33
CA ALA A 9 -6.88 3.83 -5.22
C ALA A 9 -7.00 5.35 -5.41
N VAL A 10 -6.40 6.13 -4.52
CA VAL A 10 -6.52 7.59 -4.50
C VAL A 10 -5.14 8.21 -4.29
N HIS A 11 -4.83 9.28 -5.04
CA HIS A 11 -3.65 10.10 -4.77
C HIS A 11 -3.96 11.04 -3.59
N VAL A 12 -3.03 11.16 -2.65
CA VAL A 12 -3.19 12.01 -1.45
C VAL A 12 -2.18 13.14 -1.47
N ASP A 13 -2.30 14.07 -0.51
CA ASP A 13 -1.61 15.36 -0.47
C ASP A 13 -0.07 15.27 -0.57
N GLY A 14 0.54 14.18 -0.08
CA GLY A 14 1.99 13.98 -0.15
C GLY A 14 2.50 13.65 -1.55
N THR A 15 3.69 14.16 -1.87
CA THR A 15 4.34 13.87 -3.15
C THR A 15 4.56 12.37 -3.34
N ALA A 16 4.08 11.81 -4.45
CA ALA A 16 4.14 10.38 -4.77
C ALA A 16 3.46 9.46 -3.71
N GLN A 17 2.52 9.99 -2.93
CA GLN A 17 1.77 9.22 -1.94
C GLN A 17 0.43 8.74 -2.51
N MET A 18 0.05 7.51 -2.17
CA MET A 18 -1.22 6.90 -2.59
C MET A 18 -1.88 6.19 -1.42
N GLU A 19 -3.21 6.25 -1.37
CA GLU A 19 -4.07 5.49 -0.49
C GLU A 19 -4.76 4.37 -1.27
N ILE A 20 -4.78 3.16 -0.69
CA ILE A 20 -5.36 1.97 -1.29
C ILE A 20 -6.32 1.34 -0.28
N ASN A 21 -7.62 1.30 -0.59
CA ASN A 21 -8.60 0.74 0.34
C ASN A 21 -9.01 -0.69 -0.05
N PHE A 22 -9.24 -1.49 0.99
CA PHE A 22 -9.72 -2.87 0.92
C PHE A 22 -11.16 -2.95 1.43
N ARG A 23 -11.97 -3.82 0.83
CA ARG A 23 -13.34 -4.01 1.31
C ARG A 23 -13.29 -4.65 2.70
N HIS A 24 -14.08 -4.11 3.62
CA HIS A 24 -14.24 -4.70 4.96
C HIS A 24 -14.67 -6.16 4.86
N GLY A 25 -14.22 -6.97 5.82
CA GLY A 25 -14.45 -8.40 5.85
C GLY A 25 -13.78 -9.04 7.05
N ASP A 26 -13.57 -10.36 6.97
CA ASP A 26 -12.89 -11.12 8.02
C ASP A 26 -11.48 -10.59 8.29
N ALA A 27 -11.18 -10.31 9.55
CA ALA A 27 -9.96 -9.63 9.96
C ALA A 27 -8.70 -10.44 9.62
N LEU A 28 -8.73 -11.76 9.85
CA LEU A 28 -7.59 -12.63 9.57
C LEU A 28 -7.34 -12.72 8.05
N SER A 29 -8.42 -12.85 7.28
CA SER A 29 -8.36 -12.87 5.83
C SER A 29 -7.85 -11.57 5.23
N LEU A 30 -8.19 -10.42 5.82
CA LEU A 30 -7.68 -9.11 5.42
C LEU A 30 -6.21 -8.92 5.76
N ALA A 31 -5.78 -9.33 6.96
CA ALA A 31 -4.38 -9.27 7.36
C ALA A 31 -3.47 -10.00 6.36
N ASP A 32 -3.87 -11.21 5.94
CA ASP A 32 -3.17 -11.97 4.92
C ASP A 32 -3.11 -11.24 3.56
N GLN A 33 -4.22 -10.61 3.14
CA GLN A 33 -4.27 -9.84 1.89
C GLN A 33 -3.33 -8.64 1.94
N ILE A 34 -3.31 -7.89 3.06
CA ILE A 34 -2.45 -6.72 3.25
C ILE A 34 -0.97 -7.12 3.18
N LEU A 35 -0.59 -8.24 3.80
CA LEU A 35 0.79 -8.71 3.78
C LEU A 35 1.24 -9.06 2.36
N VAL A 36 0.41 -9.81 1.62
CA VAL A 36 0.70 -10.18 0.22
C VAL A 36 0.70 -8.94 -0.67
N PHE A 37 -0.19 -7.97 -0.43
CA PHE A 37 -0.22 -6.69 -1.13
C PHE A 37 1.08 -5.90 -0.96
N LYS A 38 1.53 -5.67 0.28
CA LYS A 38 2.78 -4.96 0.57
C LYS A 38 3.97 -5.60 -0.13
N ARG A 39 4.04 -6.94 -0.16
CA ARG A 39 5.10 -7.67 -0.87
C ARG A 39 4.99 -7.47 -2.38
N THR A 40 3.81 -7.65 -2.94
CA THR A 40 3.57 -7.52 -4.39
C THR A 40 3.87 -6.11 -4.88
N MET A 41 3.52 -5.08 -4.11
CA MET A 41 3.83 -3.69 -4.44
C MET A 41 5.34 -3.42 -4.49
N ARG A 42 6.12 -3.98 -3.55
CA ARG A 42 7.58 -3.86 -3.60
C ARG A 42 8.16 -4.54 -4.83
N GLU A 43 7.69 -5.75 -5.16
CA GLU A 43 8.12 -6.45 -6.37
C GLU A 43 7.77 -5.69 -7.65
N ALA A 44 6.56 -5.11 -7.73
CA ALA A 44 6.16 -4.27 -8.85
C ALA A 44 7.06 -3.03 -8.96
N ALA A 45 7.29 -2.33 -7.84
CA ALA A 45 8.18 -1.17 -7.80
C ALA A 45 9.59 -1.50 -8.30
N LEU A 46 10.18 -2.60 -7.83
CA LEU A 46 11.48 -3.07 -8.27
C LEU A 46 11.54 -3.33 -9.78
N LYS A 47 10.51 -3.95 -10.36
CA LYS A 47 10.42 -4.17 -11.81
C LYS A 47 10.37 -2.88 -12.63
N HIS A 48 9.91 -1.79 -12.02
CA HIS A 48 9.83 -0.48 -12.65
C HIS A 48 10.97 0.47 -12.23
N ASN A 49 12.04 -0.04 -11.62
CA ASN A 49 13.18 0.75 -11.12
C ASN A 49 12.79 1.89 -10.16
N VAL A 50 11.72 1.68 -9.37
CA VAL A 50 11.28 2.60 -8.31
C VAL A 50 11.20 1.86 -6.97
N ALA A 51 11.05 2.62 -5.88
CA ALA A 51 10.89 2.05 -4.54
C ALA A 51 9.49 2.35 -3.98
N ALA A 52 8.84 1.34 -3.40
CA ALA A 52 7.62 1.51 -2.62
C ALA A 52 7.92 1.40 -1.13
N THR A 53 7.56 2.43 -0.36
CA THR A 53 7.72 2.46 1.10
C THR A 53 6.38 2.50 1.81
N PHE A 54 6.32 1.89 2.99
CA PHE A 54 5.17 1.89 3.89
C PHE A 54 5.57 2.43 5.28
N MET A 55 6.65 3.21 5.34
CA MET A 55 7.07 3.89 6.56
C MET A 55 6.07 4.97 6.93
N ALA A 56 5.83 5.17 8.23
CA ALA A 56 4.87 6.16 8.70
C ALA A 56 5.25 7.60 8.33
N LYS A 57 6.55 7.89 8.19
CA LYS A 57 7.06 9.20 7.78
C LYS A 57 8.28 9.01 6.86
N PRO A 58 8.07 8.90 5.54
CA PRO A 58 9.17 8.65 4.61
C PRO A 58 9.99 9.91 4.30
N MET A 59 9.37 11.10 4.38
CA MET A 59 10.01 12.38 4.09
C MET A 59 9.66 13.41 5.17
N THR A 60 10.68 14.15 5.62
CA THR A 60 10.48 15.28 6.54
C THR A 60 9.81 16.43 5.81
N GLY A 61 8.83 17.06 6.44
CA GLY A 61 8.07 18.16 5.83
C GLY A 61 6.84 17.72 5.00
N GLU A 62 6.80 16.47 4.53
CA GLU A 62 5.65 15.92 3.77
C GLU A 62 4.65 15.20 4.70
N PRO A 63 3.38 15.00 4.30
CA PRO A 63 2.43 14.17 5.04
C PRO A 63 2.95 12.76 5.36
N GLY A 64 2.48 12.19 6.48
CA GLY A 64 2.80 10.82 6.87
C GLY A 64 1.95 9.79 6.14
N SER A 65 2.35 8.51 6.22
CA SER A 65 1.56 7.36 5.76
C SER A 65 1.01 6.58 6.95
N ALA A 66 -0.22 6.11 6.83
CA ALA A 66 -0.87 5.25 7.83
C ALA A 66 -1.54 4.06 7.14
N MET A 67 -2.00 3.12 7.96
CA MET A 67 -2.72 1.91 7.54
C MET A 67 -3.98 1.75 8.39
#